data_AF-A0A923ZK43-F1
#
_entry.id   AF-A0A923ZK43-F1
#
_cell.length_a   1.000
_cell.length_b   1.000
_cell.length_c   1.000
_cell.angle_alpha   90.00
_cell.angle_beta   90.00
_cell.angle_gamma   90.00
#
_symmetry.space_group_name_H-M   'P 1'
#
loop_
_entity.id
_entity.type
_entity.pdbx_description
1 polymer ?
#
loop_
_entity_poly.entity_id
_entity_poly.type
_entity_poly.pdbx_seq_one_letter_code
_entity_poly.pdbx_strand_id
1 'polypeptide(L)'
;MAQVKPSTQTERDAGIKNRKLLDDNVLLKNIKFRNIGPSAMSGRVVDVDVNPADPTEFYVAYASGGLWYTKNNGQSLVPVFEKENAYSIGDIAVNWTNRTIWVGTGESNSSRSSYAGNGIYKSTDTGKSWQYLGLNQTQHIGEIILHPSDANTAWVAAIGHLYSANKERGVYKTTDGGKTWKHTLMIDENTGVIEMDINPKNPDELYSCAWYRTRSAWNFEEGGKTSGIYKSTDGGNNWKLVTTASSGFPGGEKIGRIGVAVYAANPAIIYATVDNHNNRPDTALKKTDSNYVLANFREISKENFLLLDDKKLDSFLVKNDFPEKYTASSVKKLISSDSIKPTAIFDYLFNANQALFDTPVIGCEVYRSEDAGNHWKKVNTKGLNLYNTYGYYFGKIQVAPDDENKVTILGFNLELSTDGGKTFTSKDKVSTHPDWHACWINPLNNNHWVAGNDGGCNVTYDNGDHWFKANTPAVGQFYNITVDNAKPYNVYGGLQDNGVWYGSSATKDTDQWNYENPYPWKRMGGGDGMQTQIDLRDNKTLYSGSQFGFYSRKNTDGGKGISIHPMHNLGAEAFRYNWQTPILLSR
;
A
#
# COMPACT_ATOMS: atom_id res chain seq x y z
N MET A 1 24.02 12.37 -11.85
CA MET A 1 22.81 11.52 -11.77
C MET A 1 22.14 11.75 -10.42
N ALA A 2 20.83 11.95 -10.40
CA ALA A 2 20.07 12.37 -9.21
C ALA A 2 19.71 11.22 -8.23
N GLN A 3 19.99 9.97 -8.59
CA GLN A 3 19.73 8.81 -7.73
C GLN A 3 20.85 8.66 -6.69
N VAL A 4 20.48 8.67 -5.41
CA VAL A 4 21.39 8.36 -4.31
C VAL A 4 21.78 6.89 -4.39
N LYS A 5 23.07 6.58 -4.24
CA LYS A 5 23.53 5.20 -4.19
C LYS A 5 23.00 4.53 -2.92
N PRO A 6 22.48 3.29 -3.00
CA PRO A 6 22.05 2.57 -1.80
C PRO A 6 23.25 2.27 -0.90
N SER A 7 23.04 2.33 0.42
CA SER A 7 24.04 1.89 1.39
C SER A 7 24.40 0.42 1.15
N THR A 8 25.70 0.12 1.14
CA THR A 8 26.24 -1.23 1.04
C THR A 8 25.83 -2.08 2.23
N GLN A 9 25.92 -3.40 2.10
CA GLN A 9 25.68 -4.32 3.22
C GLN A 9 26.59 -3.98 4.42
N THR A 10 27.88 -3.77 4.16
CA THR A 10 28.88 -3.45 5.20
C THR A 10 28.50 -2.19 5.98
N GLU A 11 28.02 -1.14 5.31
CA GLU A 11 27.58 0.09 5.98
C GLU A 11 26.34 -0.15 6.86
N ARG A 12 25.37 -0.95 6.38
CA ARG A 12 24.17 -1.29 7.16
C ARG A 12 24.52 -2.14 8.39
N ASP A 13 25.35 -3.16 8.21
CA ASP A 13 25.79 -4.05 9.29
C ASP A 13 26.62 -3.28 10.35
N ALA A 14 27.47 -2.35 9.89
CA ALA A 14 28.19 -1.44 10.78
C ALA A 14 27.25 -0.50 11.55
N GLY A 15 26.21 0.02 10.89
CA GLY A 15 25.16 0.83 11.53
C GLY A 15 24.43 0.08 12.65
N ILE A 16 24.04 -1.18 12.42
CA ILE A 16 23.41 -2.03 13.43
C ILE A 16 24.35 -2.28 14.63
N LYS A 17 25.63 -2.57 14.37
CA LYS A 17 26.62 -2.71 15.45
C LYS A 17 26.80 -1.42 16.23
N ASN A 18 26.90 -0.27 15.55
CA ASN A 18 27.05 1.03 16.18
C ASN A 18 25.83 1.38 17.05
N ARG A 19 24.61 1.10 16.59
CA ARG A 19 23.38 1.27 17.39
C ARG A 19 23.47 0.52 18.71
N LYS A 20 23.85 -0.76 18.67
CA LYS A 20 23.98 -1.59 19.89
C LYS A 20 25.03 -1.03 20.86
N LEU A 21 26.16 -0.54 20.35
CA LEU A 21 27.20 0.11 21.18
C LEU A 21 26.70 1.41 21.83
N LEU A 22 25.84 2.16 21.13
CA LEU A 22 25.23 3.37 21.68
C LEU A 22 24.24 3.03 22.80
N ASP A 23 23.43 1.98 22.64
CA ASP A 23 22.45 1.55 23.66
C ASP A 23 23.10 1.32 25.04
N ASP A 24 24.32 0.79 25.08
CA ASP A 24 25.09 0.57 26.32
C ASP A 24 25.56 1.86 27.01
N ASN A 25 25.67 2.97 26.25
CA ASN A 25 26.26 4.25 26.68
C ASN A 25 25.28 5.44 26.63
N VAL A 26 23.98 5.19 26.51
CA VAL A 26 22.97 6.26 26.36
C VAL A 26 22.82 7.11 27.64
N LEU A 27 23.05 8.43 27.51
CA LEU A 27 22.82 9.43 28.57
C LEU A 27 21.33 9.57 28.96
N LEU A 28 20.42 9.24 28.04
CA LEU A 28 18.97 9.42 28.19
C LEU A 28 18.23 8.12 28.53
N LYS A 29 18.91 7.08 29.03
CA LYS A 29 18.34 5.72 29.15
C LYS A 29 17.21 5.62 30.16
N ASN A 30 17.15 6.60 31.07
CA ASN A 30 16.11 6.74 32.08
C ASN A 30 14.94 7.62 31.62
N ILE A 31 15.01 8.23 30.42
CA ILE A 31 13.89 8.97 29.85
C ILE A 31 12.89 7.97 29.27
N LYS A 32 11.72 7.90 29.89
CA LYS A 32 10.61 7.08 29.39
C LYS A 32 9.80 7.89 28.38
N PHE A 33 9.67 7.34 27.17
CA PHE A 33 8.68 7.84 26.22
C PHE A 33 7.27 7.46 26.68
N ARG A 34 6.33 8.35 26.42
CA ARG A 34 4.90 8.13 26.71
C ARG A 34 4.13 8.38 25.43
N ASN A 35 3.28 7.43 25.07
CA ASN A 35 2.38 7.60 23.94
C ASN A 35 1.36 8.72 24.25
N ILE A 36 1.20 9.65 23.31
CA ILE A 36 0.22 10.74 23.39
C ILE A 36 -0.89 10.60 22.36
N GLY A 37 -0.90 9.51 21.58
CA GLY A 37 -1.79 9.26 20.44
C GLY A 37 -1.29 9.90 19.13
N PRO A 38 -2.16 9.93 18.10
CA PRO A 38 -3.49 9.33 18.08
C PRO A 38 -3.42 7.79 17.92
N SER A 39 -4.34 7.07 18.56
CA SER A 39 -4.57 5.62 18.42
C SER A 39 -5.81 5.29 17.58
N ALA A 40 -6.77 6.22 17.46
CA ALA A 40 -7.97 6.03 16.64
C ALA A 40 -7.65 5.82 15.15
N MET A 41 -6.60 6.49 14.66
CA MET A 41 -5.99 6.27 13.36
C MET A 41 -4.84 5.28 13.58
N SER A 42 -5.04 4.03 13.18
CA SER A 42 -3.98 3.02 13.19
C SER A 42 -3.06 3.25 11.98
N GLY A 43 -2.44 2.21 11.45
CA GLY A 43 -1.63 2.29 10.24
C GLY A 43 -1.88 1.11 9.32
N ARG A 44 -1.19 1.12 8.19
CA ARG A 44 -1.27 0.05 7.19
C ARG A 44 -0.91 -1.31 7.75
N VAL A 45 -1.92 -2.17 7.83
CA VAL A 45 -1.77 -3.60 8.08
C VAL A 45 -1.32 -4.25 6.78
N VAL A 46 -0.25 -5.05 6.83
CA VAL A 46 0.25 -5.79 5.65
C VAL A 46 -0.16 -7.25 5.67
N ASP A 47 -0.36 -7.79 6.87
CA ASP A 47 -0.73 -9.18 7.07
C ASP A 47 -1.37 -9.45 8.44
N VAL A 48 -2.17 -10.50 8.52
CA VAL A 48 -2.80 -11.01 9.74
C VAL A 48 -2.76 -12.53 9.75
N ASP A 49 -2.41 -13.11 10.89
CA ASP A 49 -2.43 -14.56 11.08
C ASP A 49 -3.30 -14.87 12.31
N VAL A 50 -4.33 -15.69 12.12
CA VAL A 50 -5.42 -15.92 13.09
C VAL A 50 -5.47 -17.39 13.45
N ASN A 51 -5.59 -17.69 14.75
CA ASN A 51 -5.68 -19.05 15.24
C ASN A 51 -6.98 -19.69 14.74
N PRO A 52 -6.92 -20.73 13.89
CA PRO A 52 -8.13 -21.35 13.33
C PRO A 52 -8.94 -22.12 14.37
N ALA A 53 -8.33 -22.54 15.49
CA ALA A 53 -9.00 -23.24 16.58
C ALA A 53 -9.62 -22.28 17.62
N ASP A 54 -9.05 -21.08 17.76
CA ASP A 54 -9.59 -20.00 18.61
C ASP A 54 -9.42 -18.65 17.90
N PRO A 55 -10.36 -18.26 17.02
CA PRO A 55 -10.24 -17.03 16.25
C PRO A 55 -10.23 -15.72 17.06
N THR A 56 -10.34 -15.78 18.39
CA THR A 56 -10.13 -14.61 19.26
C THR A 56 -8.65 -14.30 19.50
N GLU A 57 -7.76 -15.21 19.09
CA GLU A 57 -6.31 -15.08 19.18
C GLU A 57 -5.69 -14.88 17.80
N PHE A 58 -4.95 -13.77 17.62
CA PHE A 58 -4.32 -13.46 16.33
C PHE A 58 -3.17 -12.46 16.45
N TYR A 59 -2.41 -12.35 15.37
CA TYR A 59 -1.36 -11.37 15.17
C TYR A 59 -1.72 -10.38 14.07
N VAL A 60 -1.25 -9.14 14.21
CA VAL A 60 -1.40 -8.08 13.21
C VAL A 60 -0.04 -7.49 12.89
N ALA A 61 0.35 -7.58 11.62
CA ALA A 61 1.61 -7.04 11.12
C ALA A 61 1.38 -5.71 10.41
N TYR A 62 2.21 -4.71 10.73
CA TYR A 62 2.10 -3.38 10.14
C TYR A 62 3.31 -3.05 9.25
N ALA A 63 3.05 -2.33 8.16
CA ALA A 63 4.07 -1.86 7.20
C ALA A 63 5.19 -1.05 7.89
N SER A 64 4.84 -0.29 8.94
CA SER A 64 5.77 0.53 9.71
C SER A 64 5.44 0.62 11.20
N GLY A 65 4.85 -0.45 11.76
CA GLY A 65 4.39 -0.49 13.16
C GLY A 65 4.79 -1.76 13.93
N GLY A 66 5.61 -2.64 13.35
CA GLY A 66 5.97 -3.92 13.95
C GLY A 66 4.83 -4.93 14.01
N LEU A 67 5.00 -5.95 14.86
CA LEU A 67 4.05 -7.04 15.07
C LEU A 67 3.33 -6.89 16.39
N TRP A 68 2.02 -7.09 16.37
CA TRP A 68 1.14 -6.98 17.52
C TRP A 68 0.36 -8.28 17.73
N TYR A 69 0.10 -8.61 18.99
CA TYR A 69 -0.58 -9.84 19.39
C TYR A 69 -1.82 -9.53 20.22
N THR A 70 -2.88 -10.31 19.99
CA THR A 70 -4.09 -10.31 20.81
C THR A 70 -4.55 -11.74 21.11
N LYS A 71 -5.25 -11.88 22.23
CA LYS A 71 -5.93 -13.11 22.68
C LYS A 71 -7.35 -12.83 23.17
N ASN A 72 -7.90 -11.68 22.80
CA ASN A 72 -9.20 -11.20 23.23
C ASN A 72 -9.94 -10.49 22.09
N ASN A 73 -9.80 -11.04 20.89
CA ASN A 73 -10.51 -10.61 19.68
C ASN A 73 -10.25 -9.13 19.34
N GLY A 74 -9.00 -8.67 19.50
CA GLY A 74 -8.59 -7.30 19.16
C GLY A 74 -9.03 -6.22 20.16
N GLN A 75 -9.62 -6.58 21.31
CA GLN A 75 -9.93 -5.62 22.37
C GLN A 75 -8.68 -4.96 22.95
N SER A 76 -7.58 -5.70 23.02
CA SER A 76 -6.25 -5.16 23.32
C SER A 76 -5.20 -5.82 22.42
N LEU A 77 -4.27 -5.02 21.92
CA LEU A 77 -3.10 -5.49 21.19
C LEU A 77 -1.82 -5.09 21.94
N VAL A 78 -0.87 -6.01 22.03
CA VAL A 78 0.45 -5.75 22.63
C VAL A 78 1.56 -5.89 21.59
N PRO A 79 2.57 -5.01 21.57
CA PRO A 79 3.68 -5.14 20.63
C PRO A 79 4.57 -6.30 21.04
N VAL A 80 5.00 -7.12 20.08
CA VAL A 80 5.86 -8.30 20.32
C VAL A 80 7.17 -8.25 19.52
N PHE A 81 7.37 -7.25 18.66
CA PHE A 81 8.57 -7.12 17.80
C PHE A 81 9.30 -5.78 17.93
N GLU A 82 8.96 -4.97 18.94
CA GLU A 82 9.46 -3.58 19.08
C GLU A 82 10.98 -3.47 19.38
N LYS A 83 11.62 -4.57 19.80
CA LYS A 83 13.04 -4.58 20.23
C LYS A 83 14.02 -5.01 19.14
N GLU A 84 13.51 -5.43 17.99
CA GLU A 84 14.33 -5.99 16.93
C GLU A 84 14.97 -4.91 16.04
N ASN A 85 15.82 -5.33 15.10
CA ASN A 85 16.56 -4.41 14.22
C ASN A 85 15.74 -3.93 13.01
N ALA A 86 14.44 -4.22 12.98
CA ALA A 86 13.52 -3.80 11.94
C ALA A 86 12.15 -3.47 12.56
N TYR A 87 11.47 -2.47 12.00
CA TYR A 87 10.10 -2.09 12.40
C TYR A 87 9.10 -2.27 11.26
N SER A 88 9.59 -2.37 10.02
CA SER A 88 8.78 -2.65 8.84
C SER A 88 8.66 -4.15 8.66
N ILE A 89 7.43 -4.63 8.51
CA ILE A 89 7.12 -6.04 8.26
C ILE A 89 6.60 -6.18 6.83
N GLY A 90 7.02 -7.25 6.16
CA GLY A 90 6.51 -7.66 4.86
C GLY A 90 5.46 -8.74 4.98
N ASP A 91 5.68 -9.72 5.87
CA ASP A 91 4.81 -10.89 6.03
C ASP A 91 5.00 -11.60 7.38
N ILE A 92 3.99 -12.34 7.86
CA ILE A 92 4.08 -13.22 9.03
C ILE A 92 3.51 -14.61 8.74
N ALA A 93 4.07 -15.62 9.39
CA ALA A 93 3.50 -16.96 9.35
C ALA A 93 3.56 -17.63 10.73
N VAL A 94 2.43 -18.17 11.18
CA VAL A 94 2.27 -18.78 12.49
C VAL A 94 1.85 -20.23 12.34
N ASN A 95 2.64 -21.13 12.91
CA ASN A 95 2.19 -22.49 13.14
C ASN A 95 1.47 -22.54 14.49
N TRP A 96 0.14 -22.51 14.47
CA TRP A 96 -0.68 -22.47 15.69
C TRP A 96 -0.60 -23.74 16.54
N THR A 97 -0.20 -24.88 15.96
CA THR A 97 -0.03 -26.16 16.67
C THR A 97 1.22 -26.16 17.55
N ASN A 98 2.36 -25.71 17.02
CA ASN A 98 3.63 -25.69 17.75
C ASN A 98 4.03 -24.30 18.26
N ARG A 99 3.20 -23.28 18.02
CA ARG A 99 3.37 -21.88 18.47
C ARG A 99 4.61 -21.18 17.91
N THR A 100 5.17 -21.68 16.81
CA THR A 100 6.28 -21.03 16.11
C THR A 100 5.75 -19.87 15.27
N ILE A 101 6.44 -18.74 15.33
CA ILE A 101 6.14 -17.54 14.55
C ILE A 101 7.36 -17.22 13.69
N TRP A 102 7.14 -16.93 12.42
CA TRP A 102 8.14 -16.39 11.51
C TRP A 102 7.72 -14.99 11.09
N VAL A 103 8.68 -14.07 11.06
CA VAL A 103 8.47 -12.68 10.63
C VAL A 103 9.44 -12.37 9.50
N GLY A 104 8.87 -11.97 8.37
CA GLY A 104 9.60 -11.41 7.24
C GLY A 104 9.62 -9.91 7.32
N THR A 105 10.79 -9.31 7.36
CA THR A 105 10.91 -7.85 7.52
C THR A 105 11.03 -7.13 6.19
N GLY A 106 10.57 -5.88 6.18
CA GLY A 106 10.58 -5.00 5.01
C GLY A 106 9.31 -5.13 4.19
N GLU A 107 8.52 -4.06 4.19
CA GLU A 107 7.25 -3.99 3.48
C GLU A 107 7.43 -4.33 2.00
N SER A 108 6.69 -5.31 1.50
CA SER A 108 6.80 -5.82 0.13
C SER A 108 6.12 -4.95 -0.92
N ASN A 109 5.31 -3.98 -0.48
CA ASN A 109 4.78 -2.92 -1.34
C ASN A 109 5.94 -2.09 -1.94
N SER A 110 5.70 -1.47 -3.09
CA SER A 110 6.71 -0.71 -3.84
C SER A 110 6.44 0.79 -3.86
N SER A 111 5.87 1.29 -2.77
CA SER A 111 5.67 2.71 -2.54
C SER A 111 6.97 3.46 -2.25
N ARG A 112 6.92 4.80 -2.42
CA ARG A 112 7.96 5.72 -1.96
C ARG A 112 8.19 5.63 -0.45
N SER A 113 7.15 5.27 0.32
CA SER A 113 7.16 5.13 1.78
C SER A 113 7.39 3.70 2.27
N SER A 114 7.85 2.77 1.41
CA SER A 114 8.17 1.41 1.83
C SER A 114 9.62 1.33 2.31
N TYR A 115 9.82 0.76 3.49
CA TYR A 115 11.13 0.68 4.13
C TYR A 115 11.72 -0.73 4.01
N ALA A 116 13.02 -0.80 3.78
CA ALA A 116 13.74 -2.06 3.77
C ALA A 116 13.80 -2.66 5.18
N GLY A 117 13.59 -3.98 5.25
CA GLY A 117 13.89 -4.81 6.40
C GLY A 117 15.30 -5.37 6.35
N ASN A 118 15.53 -6.39 7.16
CA ASN A 118 16.81 -7.05 7.31
C ASN A 118 16.72 -8.58 7.36
N GLY A 119 15.65 -9.17 6.82
CA GLY A 119 15.49 -10.60 6.62
C GLY A 119 14.47 -11.24 7.57
N ILE A 120 14.77 -12.44 8.05
CA ILE A 120 13.82 -13.32 8.74
C ILE A 120 14.12 -13.44 10.23
N TYR A 121 13.06 -13.47 11.04
CA TYR A 121 13.12 -13.75 12.47
C TYR A 121 12.16 -14.89 12.83
N LYS A 122 12.51 -15.64 13.87
CA LYS A 122 11.69 -16.72 14.40
C LYS A 122 11.52 -16.60 15.91
N SER A 123 10.31 -16.85 16.38
CA SER A 123 9.97 -16.95 17.80
C SER A 123 9.32 -18.32 18.07
N THR A 124 9.55 -18.85 19.27
CA THR A 124 8.91 -20.09 19.76
C THR A 124 8.21 -19.89 21.11
N ASP A 125 8.10 -18.64 21.56
CA ASP A 125 7.60 -18.28 22.90
C ASP A 125 6.51 -17.20 22.86
N THR A 126 5.71 -17.17 21.78
CA THR A 126 4.64 -16.17 21.55
C THR A 126 5.19 -14.75 21.40
N GLY A 127 6.35 -14.60 20.77
CA GLY A 127 6.95 -13.31 20.42
C GLY A 127 7.66 -12.62 21.58
N LYS A 128 8.03 -13.35 22.63
CA LYS A 128 8.78 -12.77 23.77
C LYS A 128 10.26 -12.65 23.43
N SER A 129 10.79 -13.57 22.62
CA SER A 129 12.16 -13.54 22.12
C SER A 129 12.24 -13.97 20.66
N TRP A 130 13.23 -13.40 19.94
CA TRP A 130 13.40 -13.62 18.52
C TRP A 130 14.81 -14.10 18.20
N GLN A 131 14.88 -15.12 17.35
CA GLN A 131 16.09 -15.59 16.71
C GLN A 131 16.16 -15.00 15.30
N TYR A 132 17.26 -14.33 14.97
CA TYR A 132 17.54 -13.90 13.61
C TYR A 132 17.99 -15.07 12.74
N LEU A 133 17.41 -15.22 11.54
CA LEU A 133 17.61 -16.36 10.64
C LEU A 133 18.31 -16.00 9.31
N GLY A 134 18.77 -14.76 9.14
CA GLY A 134 19.49 -14.34 7.93
C GLY A 134 18.60 -13.70 6.87
N LEU A 135 19.06 -13.73 5.61
CA LEU A 135 18.43 -13.09 4.44
C LEU A 135 18.41 -11.55 4.48
N ASN A 136 19.41 -10.88 5.06
CA ASN A 136 19.45 -9.40 5.13
C ASN A 136 19.50 -8.68 3.78
N GLN A 137 19.93 -9.34 2.70
CA GLN A 137 20.02 -8.72 1.38
C GLN A 137 18.74 -8.88 0.54
N THR A 138 17.73 -9.59 1.02
CA THR A 138 16.43 -9.62 0.35
C THR A 138 15.70 -8.29 0.50
N GLN A 139 15.96 -7.55 1.58
CA GLN A 139 15.34 -6.27 2.00
C GLN A 139 13.83 -6.29 2.19
N HIS A 140 13.08 -7.00 1.36
CA HIS A 140 11.63 -7.02 1.35
C HIS A 140 11.17 -8.47 1.18
N ILE A 141 10.40 -8.96 2.15
CA ILE A 141 9.84 -10.32 2.16
C ILE A 141 8.39 -10.23 1.71
N GLY A 142 8.04 -10.97 0.67
CA GLY A 142 6.70 -11.00 0.10
C GLY A 142 5.74 -11.90 0.87
N GLU A 143 6.19 -13.12 1.16
CA GLU A 143 5.37 -14.22 1.71
C GLU A 143 6.27 -15.27 2.39
N ILE A 144 5.77 -15.90 3.46
CA ILE A 144 6.39 -17.00 4.18
C ILE A 144 5.38 -18.15 4.26
N ILE A 145 5.74 -19.30 3.71
CA ILE A 145 4.95 -20.53 3.87
C ILE A 145 5.68 -21.46 4.83
N LEU A 146 5.00 -21.86 5.90
CA LEU A 146 5.46 -22.92 6.80
C LEU A 146 4.93 -24.28 6.33
N HIS A 147 5.78 -25.31 6.34
CA HIS A 147 5.32 -26.65 6.01
C HIS A 147 4.26 -27.13 7.03
N PRO A 148 3.13 -27.71 6.59
CA PRO A 148 2.00 -28.02 7.47
C PRO A 148 2.34 -29.03 8.58
N SER A 149 3.27 -29.95 8.32
CA SER A 149 3.66 -31.03 9.25
C SER A 149 5.16 -31.09 9.62
N ASP A 150 6.03 -30.29 9.00
CA ASP A 150 7.47 -30.31 9.26
C ASP A 150 7.94 -28.94 9.75
N ALA A 151 8.20 -28.83 11.05
CA ALA A 151 8.59 -27.57 11.67
C ALA A 151 9.96 -27.02 11.22
N ASN A 152 10.74 -27.81 10.47
CA ASN A 152 12.03 -27.38 9.95
C ASN A 152 11.96 -26.85 8.51
N THR A 153 10.87 -27.12 7.79
CA THR A 153 10.73 -26.71 6.39
C THR A 153 9.90 -25.44 6.26
N ALA A 154 10.45 -24.46 5.56
CA ALA A 154 9.76 -23.22 5.21
C ALA A 154 10.25 -22.68 3.86
N TRP A 155 9.38 -21.93 3.20
CA TRP A 155 9.68 -21.21 1.96
C TRP A 155 9.46 -19.71 2.18
N VAL A 156 10.34 -18.91 1.59
CA VAL A 156 10.33 -17.45 1.70
C VAL A 156 10.38 -16.85 0.30
N ALA A 157 9.35 -16.07 -0.03
CA ALA A 157 9.32 -15.21 -1.20
C ALA A 157 10.10 -13.93 -0.91
N ALA A 158 11.17 -13.71 -1.65
CA ALA A 158 12.01 -12.53 -1.59
C ALA A 158 11.73 -11.62 -2.78
N ILE A 159 11.27 -10.42 -2.48
CA ILE A 159 11.03 -9.41 -3.50
C ILE A 159 12.34 -8.78 -3.97
N GLY A 160 13.30 -8.55 -3.07
CA GLY A 160 14.56 -7.87 -3.36
C GLY A 160 14.51 -6.36 -3.16
N HIS A 161 15.61 -5.71 -3.49
CA HIS A 161 15.80 -4.28 -3.28
C HIS A 161 14.76 -3.44 -4.04
N LEU A 162 14.25 -2.39 -3.41
CA LEU A 162 13.28 -1.49 -4.06
C LEU A 162 13.95 -0.54 -5.08
N TYR A 163 15.13 0.01 -4.75
CA TYR A 163 15.79 1.08 -5.51
C TYR A 163 17.05 0.65 -6.28
N SER A 164 17.26 -0.67 -6.45
CA SER A 164 18.40 -1.21 -7.21
C SER A 164 18.12 -2.64 -7.66
N ALA A 165 18.75 -3.06 -8.76
CA ALA A 165 18.84 -4.48 -9.10
C ALA A 165 19.65 -5.25 -8.02
N ASN A 166 19.29 -6.52 -7.77
CA ASN A 166 20.05 -7.40 -6.88
C ASN A 166 19.73 -8.88 -7.16
N LYS A 167 20.65 -9.77 -6.76
CA LYS A 167 20.53 -11.22 -6.99
C LYS A 167 19.72 -11.97 -5.91
N GLU A 168 19.24 -11.27 -4.89
CA GLU A 168 18.64 -11.89 -3.69
C GLU A 168 17.11 -11.91 -3.80
N ARG A 169 16.63 -12.16 -5.02
CA ARG A 169 15.23 -12.15 -5.43
C ARG A 169 14.76 -13.57 -5.70
N GLY A 170 13.47 -13.86 -5.51
CA GLY A 170 12.87 -15.15 -5.84
C GLY A 170 12.53 -15.98 -4.60
N VAL A 171 12.77 -17.29 -4.60
CA VAL A 171 12.34 -18.17 -3.50
C VAL A 171 13.54 -18.76 -2.78
N TYR A 172 13.54 -18.66 -1.45
CA TYR A 172 14.45 -19.37 -0.57
C TYR A 172 13.71 -20.48 0.17
N LYS A 173 14.36 -21.64 0.31
CA LYS A 173 13.86 -22.78 1.08
C LYS A 173 14.84 -23.10 2.20
N THR A 174 14.31 -23.44 3.36
CA THR A 174 15.06 -24.09 4.44
C THR A 174 14.41 -25.43 4.79
N THR A 175 15.20 -26.36 5.32
CA THR A 175 14.75 -27.66 5.85
C THR A 175 15.39 -27.98 7.20
N ASP A 176 16.02 -26.97 7.83
CA ASP A 176 16.71 -27.10 9.12
C ASP A 176 16.25 -26.03 10.14
N GLY A 177 15.06 -25.48 9.91
CA GLY A 177 14.42 -24.48 10.75
C GLY A 177 15.02 -23.08 10.60
N GLY A 178 15.62 -22.77 9.44
CA GLY A 178 16.17 -21.45 9.10
C GLY A 178 17.64 -21.26 9.48
N LYS A 179 18.39 -22.34 9.76
CA LYS A 179 19.84 -22.26 9.99
C LYS A 179 20.59 -22.09 8.67
N THR A 180 20.11 -22.75 7.62
CA THR A 180 20.63 -22.60 6.26
C THR A 180 19.49 -22.39 5.26
N TRP A 181 19.82 -21.75 4.14
CA TRP A 181 18.88 -21.37 3.09
C TRP A 181 19.42 -21.79 1.73
N LYS A 182 18.56 -22.43 0.93
CA LYS A 182 18.79 -22.72 -0.48
C LYS A 182 17.99 -21.73 -1.31
N HIS A 183 18.65 -21.01 -2.22
CA HIS A 183 17.99 -20.16 -3.22
C HIS A 183 17.50 -21.03 -4.36
N THR A 184 16.19 -21.30 -4.42
CA THR A 184 15.58 -22.34 -5.28
C THR A 184 14.91 -21.77 -6.52
N LEU A 185 14.57 -20.48 -6.53
CA LEU A 185 14.05 -19.78 -7.69
C LEU A 185 14.74 -18.42 -7.79
N MET A 186 15.29 -18.13 -8.97
CA MET A 186 15.80 -16.83 -9.37
C MET A 186 15.40 -16.61 -10.83
N ILE A 187 14.80 -15.47 -11.16
CA ILE A 187 14.36 -15.15 -12.52
C ILE A 187 15.38 -14.22 -13.16
N ASP A 188 15.55 -13.02 -12.60
CA ASP A 188 16.54 -12.01 -12.98
C ASP A 188 16.74 -11.00 -11.82
N GLU A 189 17.64 -10.03 -11.97
CA GLU A 189 17.99 -9.09 -10.88
C GLU A 189 16.92 -8.00 -10.58
N ASN A 190 15.84 -7.94 -11.36
CA ASN A 190 14.72 -6.99 -11.22
C ASN A 190 13.37 -7.68 -10.97
N THR A 191 13.31 -9.01 -11.05
CA THR A 191 12.10 -9.80 -10.81
C THR A 191 12.20 -10.59 -9.52
N GLY A 192 11.39 -10.19 -8.55
CA GLY A 192 11.21 -10.87 -7.26
C GLY A 192 9.98 -11.74 -7.22
N VAL A 193 9.78 -12.45 -6.11
CA VAL A 193 8.53 -13.18 -5.83
C VAL A 193 7.78 -12.45 -4.72
N ILE A 194 6.52 -12.12 -4.97
CA ILE A 194 5.68 -11.28 -4.08
C ILE A 194 4.74 -12.10 -3.22
N GLU A 195 4.30 -13.24 -3.73
CA GLU A 195 3.23 -14.04 -3.14
C GLU A 195 3.47 -15.50 -3.49
N MET A 196 3.07 -16.39 -2.59
CA MET A 196 3.08 -17.84 -2.81
C MET A 196 1.83 -18.45 -2.19
N ASP A 197 1.46 -19.63 -2.69
CA ASP A 197 0.49 -20.47 -2.01
C ASP A 197 0.84 -21.95 -2.20
N ILE A 198 0.31 -22.81 -1.34
CA ILE A 198 0.65 -24.23 -1.23
C ILE A 198 -0.60 -25.08 -1.37
N ASN A 199 -0.46 -26.26 -2.00
CA ASN A 199 -1.49 -27.27 -1.92
C ASN A 199 -1.51 -27.87 -0.49
N PRO A 200 -2.57 -27.64 0.31
CA PRO A 200 -2.60 -28.09 1.71
C PRO A 200 -2.67 -29.62 1.84
N LYS A 201 -3.02 -30.33 0.75
CA LYS A 201 -3.08 -31.80 0.68
C LYS A 201 -1.79 -32.43 0.15
N ASN A 202 -0.92 -31.64 -0.48
CA ASN A 202 0.36 -32.08 -1.03
C ASN A 202 1.39 -30.94 -0.95
N PRO A 203 2.18 -30.85 0.14
CA PRO A 203 3.13 -29.75 0.33
C PRO A 203 4.31 -29.76 -0.66
N ASP A 204 4.42 -30.77 -1.53
CA ASP A 204 5.37 -30.73 -2.64
C ASP A 204 4.91 -29.81 -3.79
N GLU A 205 3.61 -29.49 -3.83
CA GLU A 205 2.99 -28.64 -4.83
C GLU A 205 2.80 -27.21 -4.30
N LEU A 206 3.56 -26.27 -4.88
CA LEU A 206 3.55 -24.85 -4.51
C LEU A 206 3.44 -23.97 -5.75
N TYR A 207 2.91 -22.77 -5.56
CA TYR A 207 2.79 -21.72 -6.56
C TYR A 207 3.50 -20.47 -6.07
N SER A 208 4.27 -19.81 -6.94
CA SER A 208 4.98 -18.57 -6.63
C SER A 208 4.75 -17.53 -7.71
N CYS A 209 4.31 -16.33 -7.31
CA CYS A 209 4.04 -15.21 -8.19
C CYS A 209 5.29 -14.33 -8.31
N ALA A 210 5.95 -14.41 -9.46
CA ALA A 210 7.04 -13.52 -9.83
C ALA A 210 6.50 -12.17 -10.34
N TRP A 211 7.15 -11.09 -9.95
CA TRP A 211 6.78 -9.73 -10.30
C TRP A 211 8.02 -8.91 -10.69
N TYR A 212 8.06 -8.47 -11.94
CA TYR A 212 9.06 -7.53 -12.43
C TYR A 212 8.76 -6.12 -11.93
N ARG A 213 9.77 -5.47 -11.34
CA ARG A 213 9.66 -4.06 -10.96
C ARG A 213 11.01 -3.35 -10.88
N THR A 214 11.03 -2.07 -11.26
CA THR A 214 12.19 -1.19 -11.04
C THR A 214 11.74 0.15 -10.47
N ARG A 215 12.59 0.77 -9.64
CA ARG A 215 12.27 2.07 -9.05
C ARG A 215 13.47 2.99 -8.98
N SER A 216 13.24 4.23 -9.39
CA SER A 216 14.14 5.36 -9.17
C SER A 216 13.37 6.49 -8.48
N ALA A 217 14.06 7.58 -8.14
CA ALA A 217 13.43 8.76 -7.56
C ALA A 217 12.38 9.39 -8.50
N TRP A 218 12.50 9.18 -9.82
CA TRP A 218 11.65 9.80 -10.84
C TRP A 218 10.81 8.81 -11.65
N ASN A 219 11.01 7.50 -11.51
CA ASN A 219 10.31 6.49 -12.29
C ASN A 219 9.96 5.25 -11.45
N PHE A 220 8.83 4.63 -11.76
CA PHE A 220 8.45 3.34 -11.24
C PHE A 220 7.92 2.50 -12.40
N GLU A 221 8.61 1.40 -12.70
CA GLU A 221 8.15 0.39 -13.64
C GLU A 221 7.60 -0.77 -12.81
N GLU A 222 6.33 -1.07 -12.99
CA GLU A 222 5.61 -2.01 -12.14
C GLU A 222 5.07 -3.23 -12.89
N GLY A 223 5.48 -3.41 -14.13
CA GLY A 223 5.17 -4.59 -14.92
C GLY A 223 6.28 -4.91 -15.91
N GLY A 224 6.37 -6.17 -16.31
CA GLY A 224 7.42 -6.64 -17.21
C GLY A 224 7.22 -8.09 -17.65
N LYS A 225 7.89 -8.46 -18.74
CA LYS A 225 7.74 -9.78 -19.38
C LYS A 225 8.10 -10.98 -18.49
N THR A 226 8.84 -10.77 -17.40
CA THR A 226 9.28 -11.83 -16.49
C THR A 226 8.35 -12.03 -15.29
N SER A 227 7.27 -11.24 -15.18
CA SER A 227 6.16 -11.51 -14.26
C SER A 227 5.40 -12.78 -14.66
N GLY A 228 4.94 -13.57 -13.69
CA GLY A 228 4.18 -14.79 -13.95
C GLY A 228 4.10 -15.74 -12.74
N ILE A 229 3.30 -16.79 -12.86
CA ILE A 229 3.17 -17.82 -11.82
C ILE A 229 4.06 -19.00 -12.18
N TYR A 230 4.90 -19.41 -11.23
CA TYR A 230 5.71 -20.61 -11.30
C TYR A 230 5.14 -21.68 -10.36
N LYS A 231 5.19 -22.93 -10.80
CA LYS A 231 4.75 -24.09 -10.04
C LYS A 231 5.93 -24.99 -9.68
N SER A 232 5.96 -25.45 -8.44
CA SER A 232 6.79 -26.58 -8.00
C SER A 232 5.91 -27.82 -7.85
N THR A 233 6.50 -29.00 -8.07
CA THR A 233 5.91 -30.30 -7.72
C THR A 233 6.86 -31.19 -6.92
N ASP A 234 7.93 -30.62 -6.35
CA ASP A 234 8.98 -31.32 -5.61
C ASP A 234 9.38 -30.60 -4.31
N GLY A 235 8.44 -29.89 -3.70
CA GLY A 235 8.63 -29.20 -2.43
C GLY A 235 9.43 -27.92 -2.56
N GLY A 236 9.34 -27.23 -3.69
CA GLY A 236 9.98 -25.95 -3.99
C GLY A 236 11.46 -26.10 -4.31
N ASN A 237 11.93 -27.29 -4.70
CA ASN A 237 13.31 -27.49 -5.11
C ASN A 237 13.54 -27.02 -6.55
N ASN A 238 12.55 -27.20 -7.43
CA ASN A 238 12.54 -26.73 -8.81
C ASN A 238 11.19 -26.06 -9.14
N TRP A 239 11.23 -25.12 -10.09
CA TRP A 239 10.09 -24.28 -10.43
C TRP A 239 9.91 -24.18 -11.94
N LYS A 240 8.67 -24.28 -12.42
CA LYS A 240 8.31 -24.17 -13.85
C LYS A 240 7.27 -23.08 -14.05
N LEU A 241 7.49 -22.18 -15.01
CA LEU A 241 6.50 -21.18 -15.40
C LEU A 241 5.22 -21.86 -15.93
N VAL A 242 4.07 -21.50 -15.39
CA VAL A 242 2.75 -22.05 -15.80
C VAL A 242 1.80 -21.00 -16.41
N THR A 243 2.21 -19.73 -16.41
CA THR A 243 1.50 -18.64 -17.08
C THR A 243 2.19 -18.25 -18.38
N THR A 244 1.83 -18.93 -19.45
CA THR A 244 2.29 -18.63 -20.81
C THR A 244 1.08 -18.21 -21.67
N ALA A 245 1.33 -17.64 -22.85
CA ALA A 245 0.25 -17.35 -23.79
C ALA A 245 -0.60 -18.59 -24.11
N SER A 246 0.02 -19.78 -24.19
CA SER A 246 -0.69 -21.04 -24.47
C SER A 246 -1.51 -21.56 -23.29
N SER A 247 -1.18 -21.17 -22.05
CA SER A 247 -2.00 -21.52 -20.89
C SER A 247 -3.20 -20.60 -20.70
N GLY A 248 -3.38 -19.57 -21.53
CA GLY A 248 -4.53 -18.66 -21.44
C GLY A 248 -4.37 -17.53 -20.41
N PHE A 249 -3.19 -17.38 -19.82
CA PHE A 249 -2.85 -16.29 -18.90
C PHE A 249 -2.15 -15.14 -19.64
N PRO A 250 -2.37 -13.86 -19.25
CA PRO A 250 -1.75 -12.72 -19.91
C PRO A 250 -0.24 -12.64 -19.63
N GLY A 251 0.52 -12.17 -20.61
CA GLY A 251 1.98 -12.00 -20.53
C GLY A 251 2.43 -10.68 -21.18
N GLY A 252 3.72 -10.35 -21.07
CA GLY A 252 4.34 -9.20 -21.74
C GLY A 252 4.73 -8.06 -20.80
N GLU A 253 5.16 -6.93 -21.37
CA GLU A 253 5.83 -5.84 -20.63
C GLU A 253 4.94 -5.05 -19.67
N LYS A 254 3.63 -5.35 -19.64
CA LYS A 254 2.63 -4.60 -18.87
C LYS A 254 1.92 -5.48 -17.83
N ILE A 255 2.49 -6.63 -17.51
CA ILE A 255 1.96 -7.53 -16.47
C ILE A 255 2.64 -7.21 -15.15
N GLY A 256 1.86 -6.68 -14.22
CA GLY A 256 2.33 -6.27 -12.90
C GLY A 256 2.20 -7.36 -11.86
N ARG A 257 1.85 -6.95 -10.63
CA ARG A 257 1.69 -7.86 -9.48
C ARG A 257 0.61 -8.90 -9.74
N ILE A 258 0.85 -10.12 -9.27
CA ILE A 258 -0.07 -11.26 -9.35
C ILE A 258 -0.27 -11.81 -7.94
N GLY A 259 -1.54 -12.02 -7.55
CA GLY A 259 -1.90 -12.78 -6.36
C GLY A 259 -2.39 -14.18 -6.72
N VAL A 260 -2.29 -15.14 -5.80
CA VAL A 260 -2.70 -16.53 -6.05
C VAL A 260 -3.38 -17.14 -4.83
N ALA A 261 -4.40 -17.96 -5.07
CA ALA A 261 -5.07 -18.75 -4.03
C ALA A 261 -5.43 -20.16 -4.54
N VAL A 262 -4.97 -21.18 -3.85
CA VAL A 262 -5.25 -22.60 -4.06
C VAL A 262 -6.49 -22.98 -3.25
N TYR A 263 -7.49 -23.54 -3.89
CA TYR A 263 -8.70 -23.95 -3.18
C TYR A 263 -8.44 -25.21 -2.34
N ALA A 264 -8.55 -25.09 -1.02
CA ALA A 264 -8.17 -26.14 -0.08
C ALA A 264 -8.93 -27.46 -0.29
N ALA A 265 -10.24 -27.42 -0.56
CA ALA A 265 -11.03 -28.64 -0.74
C ALA A 265 -10.74 -29.34 -2.09
N ASN A 266 -10.39 -28.60 -3.15
CA ASN A 266 -9.95 -29.16 -4.43
C ASN A 266 -8.77 -28.36 -5.01
N PRO A 267 -7.51 -28.74 -4.70
CA PRO A 267 -6.31 -28.02 -5.13
C PRO A 267 -6.05 -27.98 -6.65
N ALA A 268 -6.86 -28.68 -7.46
CA ALA A 268 -6.84 -28.47 -8.90
C ALA A 268 -7.41 -27.10 -9.29
N ILE A 269 -8.25 -26.51 -8.43
CA ILE A 269 -8.82 -25.18 -8.61
C ILE A 269 -7.89 -24.14 -7.99
N ILE A 270 -7.48 -23.18 -8.82
CA ILE A 270 -6.59 -22.09 -8.43
C ILE A 270 -7.16 -20.79 -8.97
N TYR A 271 -7.18 -19.78 -8.13
CA TYR A 271 -7.51 -18.42 -8.50
C TYR A 271 -6.25 -17.56 -8.57
N ALA A 272 -6.26 -16.59 -9.47
CA ALA A 272 -5.22 -15.58 -9.54
C ALA A 272 -5.80 -14.21 -9.89
N THR A 273 -5.28 -13.17 -9.25
CA THR A 273 -5.46 -11.78 -9.70
C THR A 273 -4.25 -11.34 -10.51
N VAL A 274 -4.46 -10.46 -11.49
CA VAL A 274 -3.37 -9.80 -12.20
C VAL A 274 -3.61 -8.31 -12.29
N ASP A 275 -2.58 -7.53 -11.99
CA ASP A 275 -2.54 -6.11 -12.30
C ASP A 275 -2.10 -5.89 -13.76
N ASN A 276 -3.08 -5.66 -14.64
CA ASN A 276 -2.87 -5.57 -16.07
C ASN A 276 -2.79 -4.10 -16.53
N HIS A 277 -1.57 -3.64 -16.82
CA HIS A 277 -1.28 -2.26 -17.25
C HIS A 277 -1.51 -2.02 -18.75
N ASN A 278 -1.99 -3.03 -19.50
CA ASN A 278 -2.42 -2.81 -20.88
C ASN A 278 -3.59 -1.82 -20.92
N ASN A 279 -3.70 -1.07 -22.02
CA ASN A 279 -4.77 -0.08 -22.15
C ASN A 279 -6.12 -0.78 -22.30
N ARG A 280 -7.16 -0.28 -21.60
CA ARG A 280 -8.55 -0.65 -21.87
C ARG A 280 -8.90 -0.26 -23.32
N PRO A 281 -9.64 -1.11 -24.04
CA PRO A 281 -10.23 -0.70 -25.32
C PRO A 281 -11.08 0.55 -25.13
N ASP A 282 -10.96 1.53 -26.03
CA ASP A 282 -11.81 2.74 -25.99
C ASP A 282 -13.24 2.37 -26.41
N THR A 283 -14.09 2.06 -25.43
CA THR A 283 -15.50 1.69 -25.66
C THR A 283 -16.47 2.84 -25.38
N ALA A 284 -15.97 4.05 -25.08
CA ALA A 284 -16.84 5.19 -24.83
C ALA A 284 -17.28 5.80 -26.17
N LEU A 285 -18.56 5.63 -26.52
CA LEU A 285 -19.19 6.54 -27.47
C LEU A 285 -19.14 7.95 -26.87
N LYS A 286 -18.19 8.77 -27.34
CA LYS A 286 -18.08 10.17 -26.95
C LYS A 286 -19.42 10.84 -27.26
N LYS A 287 -20.18 11.21 -26.21
CA LYS A 287 -21.16 12.28 -26.36
C LYS A 287 -20.38 13.48 -26.87
N THR A 288 -20.78 14.00 -28.02
CA THR A 288 -20.38 15.34 -28.49
C THR A 288 -20.97 16.34 -27.52
N ASP A 289 -20.35 16.48 -26.35
CA ASP A 289 -20.71 17.55 -25.44
C ASP A 289 -20.36 18.87 -26.12
N SER A 290 -21.24 19.85 -25.96
CA SER A 290 -21.14 21.13 -26.66
C SER A 290 -20.08 22.05 -26.05
N ASN A 291 -19.53 21.71 -24.87
CA ASN A 291 -18.56 22.49 -24.10
C ASN A 291 -17.15 21.88 -24.11
N TYR A 292 -16.13 22.71 -23.92
CA TYR A 292 -14.74 22.25 -23.82
C TYR A 292 -14.45 21.54 -22.49
N VAL A 293 -13.61 20.51 -22.57
CA VAL A 293 -13.04 19.78 -21.44
C VAL A 293 -11.51 19.79 -21.54
N LEU A 294 -10.81 19.54 -20.43
CA LEU A 294 -9.34 19.60 -20.36
C LEU A 294 -8.66 18.76 -21.45
N ALA A 295 -9.20 17.57 -21.74
CA ALA A 295 -8.68 16.66 -22.76
C ALA A 295 -8.68 17.26 -24.18
N ASN A 296 -9.55 18.23 -24.49
CA ASN A 296 -9.55 18.90 -25.79
C ASN A 296 -8.26 19.68 -26.04
N PHE A 297 -7.52 20.07 -24.99
CA PHE A 297 -6.31 20.87 -25.08
C PHE A 297 -5.02 20.04 -25.02
N ARG A 298 -5.10 18.72 -24.77
CA ARG A 298 -3.92 17.87 -24.53
C ARG A 298 -2.99 17.78 -25.74
N GLU A 299 -3.55 17.63 -26.93
CA GLU A 299 -2.82 17.42 -28.20
C GLU A 299 -3.31 18.36 -29.31
N ILE A 300 -3.88 19.51 -28.93
CA ILE A 300 -4.46 20.46 -29.88
C ILE A 300 -3.38 21.17 -30.70
N SER A 301 -3.58 21.27 -32.01
CA SER A 301 -2.70 22.07 -32.89
C SER A 301 -2.97 23.56 -32.73
N LYS A 302 -2.01 24.39 -33.15
CA LYS A 302 -2.17 25.86 -33.15
C LYS A 302 -3.37 26.30 -33.97
N GLU A 303 -3.53 25.73 -35.16
CA GLU A 303 -4.61 26.04 -36.10
C GLU A 303 -5.98 25.71 -35.48
N ASN A 304 -6.10 24.51 -34.92
CA ASN A 304 -7.35 24.07 -34.28
C ASN A 304 -7.66 24.87 -33.02
N PHE A 305 -6.65 25.28 -32.25
CA PHE A 305 -6.85 26.13 -31.09
C PHE A 305 -7.42 27.50 -31.49
N LEU A 306 -6.90 28.12 -32.55
CA LEU A 306 -7.36 29.44 -32.99
C LEU A 306 -8.80 29.42 -33.51
N LEU A 307 -9.29 28.26 -33.96
CA LEU A 307 -10.68 28.02 -34.40
C LEU A 307 -11.67 27.75 -33.27
N LEU A 308 -11.24 27.63 -32.01
CA LEU A 308 -12.13 27.40 -30.89
C LEU A 308 -13.16 28.55 -30.73
N ASP A 309 -14.34 28.28 -30.21
CA ASP A 309 -15.34 29.31 -29.91
C ASP A 309 -14.93 30.10 -28.65
N ASP A 310 -14.88 31.43 -28.79
CA ASP A 310 -14.40 32.31 -27.72
C ASP A 310 -15.27 32.23 -26.46
N LYS A 311 -16.60 32.16 -26.59
CA LYS A 311 -17.50 32.11 -25.43
C LYS A 311 -17.36 30.81 -24.65
N LYS A 312 -17.21 29.69 -25.37
CA LYS A 312 -16.96 28.38 -24.76
C LYS A 312 -15.58 28.32 -24.11
N LEU A 313 -14.57 28.92 -24.72
CA LEU A 313 -13.24 29.00 -24.15
C LEU A 313 -13.22 29.88 -22.89
N ASP A 314 -13.85 31.06 -22.92
CA ASP A 314 -13.98 31.93 -21.74
C ASP A 314 -14.74 31.23 -20.61
N SER A 315 -15.84 30.54 -20.94
CA SER A 315 -16.61 29.75 -19.96
C SER A 315 -15.76 28.64 -19.35
N PHE A 316 -14.91 27.99 -20.15
CA PHE A 316 -13.96 26.99 -19.66
C PHE A 316 -12.90 27.60 -18.74
N LEU A 317 -12.30 28.74 -19.12
CA LEU A 317 -11.27 29.41 -18.32
C LEU A 317 -11.83 29.86 -16.95
N VAL A 318 -13.02 30.48 -16.93
CA VAL A 318 -13.69 30.90 -15.70
C VAL A 318 -14.04 29.71 -14.82
N LYS A 319 -14.60 28.63 -15.40
CA LYS A 319 -14.98 27.42 -14.65
C LYS A 319 -13.79 26.75 -13.97
N ASN A 320 -12.58 26.91 -14.51
CA ASN A 320 -11.36 26.33 -13.98
C ASN A 320 -10.46 27.37 -13.28
N ASP A 321 -11.03 28.46 -12.78
CA ASP A 321 -10.38 29.46 -11.93
C ASP A 321 -9.11 30.10 -12.54
N PHE A 322 -9.06 30.25 -13.87
CA PHE A 322 -7.98 31.02 -14.49
C PHE A 322 -8.01 32.49 -14.03
N PRO A 323 -6.83 33.11 -13.79
CA PRO A 323 -6.75 34.54 -13.53
C PRO A 323 -7.47 35.37 -14.60
N GLU A 324 -8.23 36.40 -14.19
CA GLU A 324 -9.08 37.23 -15.08
C GLU A 324 -8.33 37.85 -16.28
N LYS A 325 -7.01 37.99 -16.19
CA LYS A 325 -6.15 38.43 -17.31
C LYS A 325 -6.13 37.45 -18.49
N TYR A 326 -6.53 36.20 -18.30
CA TYR A 326 -6.60 35.18 -19.33
C TYR A 326 -8.03 35.02 -19.84
N THR A 327 -8.31 35.71 -20.93
CA THR A 327 -9.51 35.54 -21.76
C THR A 327 -9.17 34.77 -23.04
N ALA A 328 -10.18 34.21 -23.72
CA ALA A 328 -10.04 33.55 -25.01
C ALA A 328 -9.24 34.41 -26.01
N SER A 329 -9.57 35.71 -26.09
CA SER A 329 -8.85 36.67 -26.94
C SER A 329 -7.37 36.79 -26.55
N SER A 330 -7.07 36.97 -25.26
CA SER A 330 -5.69 37.11 -24.78
C SER A 330 -4.87 35.83 -24.99
N VAL A 331 -5.45 34.66 -24.72
CA VAL A 331 -4.79 33.35 -24.85
C VAL A 331 -4.54 33.02 -26.31
N LYS A 332 -5.53 33.25 -27.18
CA LYS A 332 -5.36 33.09 -28.63
C LYS A 332 -4.30 34.02 -29.18
N LYS A 333 -4.18 35.25 -28.69
CA LYS A 333 -3.12 36.19 -29.09
C LYS A 333 -1.73 35.69 -28.66
N LEU A 334 -1.61 35.12 -27.47
CA LEU A 334 -0.35 34.53 -26.99
C LEU A 334 0.04 33.30 -27.83
N ILE A 335 -0.92 32.47 -28.21
CA ILE A 335 -0.68 31.28 -29.06
C ILE A 335 -0.38 31.70 -30.51
N SER A 336 -1.12 32.66 -31.08
CA SER A 336 -0.91 33.11 -32.46
C SER A 336 0.47 33.72 -32.67
N SER A 337 0.99 34.42 -31.65
CA SER A 337 2.34 34.99 -31.62
C SER A 337 3.45 34.02 -31.20
N ASP A 338 3.14 32.75 -30.97
CA ASP A 338 4.08 31.72 -30.48
C ASP A 338 4.73 32.05 -29.12
N SER A 339 4.11 32.96 -28.36
CA SER A 339 4.56 33.30 -26.99
C SER A 339 4.30 32.17 -26.00
N ILE A 340 3.28 31.34 -26.26
CA ILE A 340 2.97 30.13 -25.49
C ILE A 340 2.54 28.99 -26.42
N LYS A 341 2.65 27.74 -25.97
CA LYS A 341 2.24 26.54 -26.73
C LYS A 341 0.70 26.43 -26.80
N PRO A 342 0.14 25.79 -27.85
CA PRO A 342 -1.29 25.45 -27.90
C PRO A 342 -1.75 24.56 -26.73
N THR A 343 -0.86 23.74 -26.18
CA THR A 343 -1.10 22.87 -25.03
C THR A 343 -1.06 23.60 -23.68
N ALA A 344 -0.77 24.91 -23.65
CA ALA A 344 -0.51 25.62 -22.39
C ALA A 344 -1.69 25.59 -21.41
N ILE A 345 -2.94 25.54 -21.90
CA ILE A 345 -4.12 25.34 -21.03
C ILE A 345 -4.10 23.96 -20.38
N PHE A 346 -3.75 22.92 -21.13
CA PHE A 346 -3.61 21.58 -20.60
C PHE A 346 -2.51 21.53 -19.54
N ASP A 347 -1.34 22.07 -19.88
CA ASP A 347 -0.18 22.08 -18.99
C ASP A 347 -0.45 22.87 -17.69
N TYR A 348 -1.22 23.96 -17.77
CA TYR A 348 -1.60 24.80 -16.61
C TYR A 348 -2.56 24.09 -15.64
N LEU A 349 -3.49 23.31 -16.15
CA LEU A 349 -4.49 22.60 -15.33
C LEU A 349 -4.09 21.16 -15.00
N PHE A 350 -3.00 20.66 -15.56
CA PHE A 350 -2.61 19.26 -15.40
C PHE A 350 -2.38 18.93 -13.92
N ASN A 351 -3.20 18.04 -13.38
CA ASN A 351 -3.13 17.59 -12.01
C ASN A 351 -2.54 16.17 -11.95
N ALA A 352 -1.33 16.05 -11.40
CA ALA A 352 -0.64 14.78 -11.25
C ALA A 352 -1.43 13.77 -10.40
N ASN A 353 -2.16 14.23 -9.38
CA ASN A 353 -3.00 13.36 -8.55
C ASN A 353 -4.15 12.76 -9.37
N GLN A 354 -4.83 13.58 -10.16
CA GLN A 354 -5.95 13.13 -10.98
C GLN A 354 -5.50 12.17 -12.09
N ALA A 355 -4.35 12.42 -12.72
CA ALA A 355 -3.81 11.56 -13.76
C ALA A 355 -3.56 10.10 -13.31
N LEU A 356 -3.31 9.89 -12.02
CA LEU A 356 -3.12 8.56 -11.43
C LEU A 356 -4.40 7.70 -11.50
N PHE A 357 -5.57 8.34 -11.48
CA PHE A 357 -6.88 7.67 -11.52
C PHE A 357 -7.47 7.60 -12.93
N ASP A 358 -7.13 8.55 -13.79
CA ASP A 358 -7.72 8.69 -15.14
C ASP A 358 -6.98 7.90 -16.24
N THR A 359 -5.90 7.18 -15.90
CA THR A 359 -5.16 6.38 -16.89
C THR A 359 -5.97 5.13 -17.25
N PRO A 360 -6.32 4.91 -18.54
CA PRO A 360 -7.23 3.84 -18.93
C PRO A 360 -6.50 2.49 -19.03
N VAL A 361 -5.97 1.96 -17.93
CA VAL A 361 -5.39 0.60 -17.85
C VAL A 361 -6.46 -0.43 -17.52
N ILE A 362 -6.31 -1.68 -17.98
CA ILE A 362 -7.25 -2.76 -17.68
C ILE A 362 -7.42 -2.94 -16.17
N GLY A 363 -6.32 -2.87 -15.41
CA GLY A 363 -6.31 -3.01 -13.96
C GLY A 363 -6.50 -4.47 -13.54
N CYS A 364 -7.29 -4.70 -12.49
CA CYS A 364 -7.51 -6.05 -11.96
C CYS A 364 -8.27 -6.95 -12.95
N GLU A 365 -7.70 -8.13 -13.22
CA GLU A 365 -8.41 -9.26 -13.83
C GLU A 365 -8.29 -10.48 -12.94
N VAL A 366 -9.31 -11.34 -12.96
CA VAL A 366 -9.36 -12.57 -12.17
C VAL A 366 -9.36 -13.76 -13.11
N TYR A 367 -8.43 -14.68 -12.87
CA TYR A 367 -8.26 -15.92 -13.61
C TYR A 367 -8.51 -17.11 -12.70
N ARG A 368 -9.01 -18.19 -13.31
CA ARG A 368 -9.21 -19.48 -12.65
C ARG A 368 -8.62 -20.60 -13.48
N SER A 369 -7.92 -21.52 -12.83
CA SER A 369 -7.52 -22.81 -13.36
C SER A 369 -8.36 -23.91 -12.72
N GLU A 370 -8.64 -24.98 -13.46
CA GLU A 370 -9.31 -26.21 -12.97
C GLU A 370 -8.39 -27.43 -13.00
N ASP A 371 -7.14 -27.25 -13.44
CA ASP A 371 -6.18 -28.33 -13.69
C ASP A 371 -4.81 -28.00 -13.11
N ALA A 372 -4.83 -27.40 -11.92
CA ALA A 372 -3.66 -27.11 -11.11
C ALA A 372 -2.64 -26.18 -11.81
N GLY A 373 -3.14 -25.22 -12.59
CA GLY A 373 -2.37 -24.16 -13.22
C GLY A 373 -1.93 -24.43 -14.65
N ASN A 374 -2.33 -25.56 -15.27
CA ASN A 374 -1.92 -25.87 -16.64
C ASN A 374 -2.67 -25.00 -17.67
N HIS A 375 -3.94 -24.72 -17.43
CA HIS A 375 -4.76 -23.80 -18.21
C HIS A 375 -5.49 -22.82 -17.29
N TRP A 376 -5.62 -21.58 -17.75
CA TRP A 376 -6.20 -20.45 -17.06
C TRP A 376 -7.29 -19.82 -17.92
N LYS A 377 -8.37 -19.42 -17.28
CA LYS A 377 -9.47 -18.71 -17.90
C LYS A 377 -9.78 -17.46 -17.10
N LYS A 378 -9.86 -16.31 -17.77
CA LYS A 378 -10.40 -15.10 -17.16
C LYS A 378 -11.88 -15.34 -16.80
N VAL A 379 -12.24 -15.09 -15.54
CA VAL A 379 -13.60 -15.35 -15.03
C VAL A 379 -14.42 -14.09 -14.83
N ASN A 380 -13.81 -12.95 -14.47
CA ASN A 380 -14.57 -11.72 -14.24
C ASN A 380 -15.18 -11.19 -15.54
N THR A 381 -16.50 -10.99 -15.51
CA THR A 381 -17.30 -10.65 -16.70
C THR A 381 -17.37 -9.15 -16.98
N LYS A 382 -17.10 -8.33 -15.96
CA LYS A 382 -17.06 -6.87 -16.03
C LYS A 382 -15.67 -6.38 -15.63
N GLY A 383 -15.30 -5.19 -16.11
CA GLY A 383 -14.10 -4.50 -15.66
C GLY A 383 -14.17 -4.23 -14.16
N LEU A 384 -13.05 -4.47 -13.47
CA LEU A 384 -12.90 -4.26 -12.04
C LEU A 384 -12.15 -2.95 -11.80
N ASN A 385 -12.66 -2.11 -10.91
CA ASN A 385 -12.08 -0.79 -10.63
C ASN A 385 -11.39 -0.76 -9.24
N LEU A 386 -10.64 -1.82 -8.91
CA LEU A 386 -9.95 -1.94 -7.61
C LEU A 386 -8.56 -1.28 -7.59
N TYR A 387 -7.83 -1.32 -8.70
CA TYR A 387 -6.41 -0.98 -8.73
C TYR A 387 -6.12 0.40 -9.28
N ASN A 388 -6.91 0.91 -10.23
CA ASN A 388 -6.48 2.03 -11.07
C ASN A 388 -5.05 1.75 -11.61
N THR A 389 -4.04 2.53 -11.18
CA THR A 389 -2.60 2.31 -11.47
C THR A 389 -1.79 1.81 -10.27
N TYR A 390 -2.45 1.20 -9.28
CA TYR A 390 -1.88 0.84 -7.97
C TYR A 390 -1.99 -0.64 -7.62
N GLY A 391 -2.16 -1.55 -8.58
CA GLY A 391 -2.33 -2.97 -8.27
C GLY A 391 -1.14 -3.58 -7.53
N TYR A 392 0.05 -2.95 -7.60
CA TYR A 392 1.22 -3.29 -6.78
C TYR A 392 0.97 -3.30 -5.26
N TYR A 393 0.00 -2.54 -4.76
CA TYR A 393 -0.37 -2.52 -3.34
C TYR A 393 -1.31 -3.68 -2.94
N PHE A 394 -2.12 -4.16 -3.89
CA PHE A 394 -3.37 -4.84 -3.56
C PHE A 394 -3.52 -6.22 -4.16
N GLY A 395 -2.65 -6.62 -5.10
CA GLY A 395 -2.76 -7.85 -5.88
C GLY A 395 -2.69 -9.14 -5.06
N LYS A 396 -3.71 -9.38 -4.22
CA LYS A 396 -3.98 -10.54 -3.37
C LYS A 396 -5.40 -11.03 -3.65
N ILE A 397 -5.59 -12.34 -3.53
CA ILE A 397 -6.88 -13.02 -3.71
C ILE A 397 -6.99 -14.13 -2.67
N GLN A 398 -8.21 -14.42 -2.23
CA GLN A 398 -8.51 -15.47 -1.27
C GLN A 398 -9.73 -16.26 -1.75
N VAL A 399 -9.73 -17.58 -1.54
CA VAL A 399 -10.89 -18.45 -1.77
C VAL A 399 -11.29 -19.09 -0.45
N ALA A 400 -12.60 -19.14 -0.17
CA ALA A 400 -13.06 -19.73 1.06
C ALA A 400 -12.71 -21.23 1.11
N PRO A 401 -12.29 -21.80 2.27
CA PRO A 401 -11.70 -23.14 2.32
C PRO A 401 -12.63 -24.30 1.88
N ASP A 402 -13.95 -24.13 1.99
CA ASP A 402 -14.99 -25.13 1.67
C ASP A 402 -16.02 -24.64 0.63
N ASP A 403 -15.85 -23.45 0.05
CA ASP A 403 -16.70 -22.94 -1.04
C ASP A 403 -15.87 -22.27 -2.15
N GLU A 404 -15.66 -23.01 -3.24
CA GLU A 404 -14.92 -22.52 -4.42
C GLU A 404 -15.55 -21.30 -5.09
N ASN A 405 -16.84 -21.03 -4.88
CA ASN A 405 -17.50 -19.87 -5.49
C ASN A 405 -17.30 -18.60 -4.69
N LYS A 406 -16.86 -18.72 -3.43
CA LYS A 406 -16.67 -17.60 -2.51
C LYS A 406 -15.23 -17.10 -2.58
N VAL A 407 -15.05 -16.03 -3.34
CA VAL A 407 -13.72 -15.46 -3.65
C VAL A 407 -13.67 -14.01 -3.19
N THR A 408 -12.65 -13.66 -2.43
CA THR A 408 -12.39 -12.28 -2.00
C THR A 408 -11.16 -11.74 -2.71
N ILE A 409 -11.26 -10.52 -3.24
CA ILE A 409 -10.13 -9.79 -3.83
C ILE A 409 -9.90 -8.50 -3.07
N LEU A 410 -8.63 -8.13 -2.91
CA LEU A 410 -8.22 -6.93 -2.17
C LEU A 410 -7.83 -5.82 -3.16
N GLY A 411 -7.96 -4.57 -2.74
CA GLY A 411 -7.94 -3.38 -3.60
C GLY A 411 -8.12 -2.11 -2.79
N PHE A 412 -8.35 -1.00 -3.51
CA PHE A 412 -8.95 0.18 -2.88
C PHE A 412 -10.22 -0.22 -2.09
N ASN A 413 -11.00 -1.15 -2.65
CA ASN A 413 -12.09 -1.83 -1.96
C ASN A 413 -11.75 -3.30 -1.70
N LEU A 414 -12.32 -3.88 -0.65
CA LEU A 414 -12.42 -5.33 -0.49
C LEU A 414 -13.70 -5.79 -1.18
N GLU A 415 -13.58 -6.68 -2.16
CA GLU A 415 -14.75 -7.17 -2.90
C GLU A 415 -14.94 -8.68 -2.76
N LEU A 416 -16.19 -9.09 -2.63
CA LEU A 416 -16.62 -10.49 -2.51
C LEU A 416 -17.35 -10.93 -3.78
N SER A 417 -16.98 -12.11 -4.28
CA SER A 417 -17.75 -12.91 -5.25
C SER A 417 -18.35 -14.12 -4.56
N THR A 418 -19.56 -14.51 -4.98
CA THR A 418 -20.23 -15.76 -4.59
C THR A 418 -20.60 -16.61 -5.81
N ASP A 419 -19.97 -16.35 -6.96
CA ASP A 419 -20.23 -17.01 -8.25
C ASP A 419 -18.95 -17.47 -8.97
N GLY A 420 -17.89 -17.69 -8.19
CA GLY A 420 -16.60 -18.18 -8.67
C GLY A 420 -15.77 -17.12 -9.39
N GLY A 421 -15.91 -15.85 -8.99
CA GLY A 421 -15.15 -14.71 -9.51
C GLY A 421 -15.74 -14.07 -10.77
N LYS A 422 -17.00 -14.34 -11.12
CA LYS A 422 -17.64 -13.75 -12.32
C LYS A 422 -18.13 -12.34 -12.05
N THR A 423 -18.71 -12.12 -10.87
CA THR A 423 -19.16 -10.82 -10.37
C THR A 423 -18.68 -10.58 -8.94
N PHE A 424 -18.46 -9.31 -8.61
CA PHE A 424 -17.93 -8.89 -7.32
C PHE A 424 -18.74 -7.72 -6.76
N THR A 425 -18.84 -7.66 -5.43
CA THR A 425 -19.51 -6.58 -4.70
C THR A 425 -18.60 -6.09 -3.58
N SER A 426 -18.41 -4.77 -3.49
CA SER A 426 -17.67 -4.13 -2.41
C SER A 426 -18.31 -4.42 -1.05
N LYS A 427 -17.46 -4.77 -0.08
CA LYS A 427 -17.82 -5.03 1.31
C LYS A 427 -17.35 -3.93 2.27
N ASP A 428 -16.85 -2.83 1.72
CA ASP A 428 -16.54 -1.64 2.50
C ASP A 428 -17.80 -1.05 3.16
N LYS A 429 -17.61 -0.42 4.32
CA LYS A 429 -18.64 0.30 5.07
C LYS A 429 -18.08 1.61 5.61
N VAL A 430 -18.94 2.47 6.13
CA VAL A 430 -18.52 3.74 6.76
C VAL A 430 -17.59 3.52 7.96
N SER A 431 -17.68 2.34 8.61
CA SER A 431 -16.82 1.98 9.75
C SER A 431 -15.42 1.51 9.34
N THR A 432 -15.16 1.25 8.06
CA THR A 432 -13.87 0.76 7.56
C THR A 432 -13.07 1.88 6.88
N HIS A 433 -11.79 1.63 6.65
CA HIS A 433 -10.95 2.42 5.75
C HIS A 433 -10.80 1.64 4.43
N PRO A 434 -10.65 2.31 3.26
CA PRO A 434 -10.26 1.64 2.01
C PRO A 434 -8.81 1.12 2.07
N ASP A 435 -8.29 0.62 0.95
CA ASP A 435 -6.91 0.16 0.77
C ASP A 435 -6.60 -1.11 1.58
N TRP A 436 -7.17 -2.22 1.14
CA TRP A 436 -7.08 -3.51 1.83
C TRP A 436 -5.87 -4.33 1.37
N HIS A 437 -5.15 -4.94 2.31
CA HIS A 437 -3.89 -5.66 2.05
C HIS A 437 -3.83 -7.07 2.63
N ALA A 438 -4.70 -7.38 3.60
CA ALA A 438 -4.76 -8.68 4.24
C ALA A 438 -6.21 -9.07 4.52
N CYS A 439 -6.53 -10.35 4.34
CA CYS A 439 -7.83 -10.90 4.70
C CYS A 439 -7.67 -12.38 5.01
N TRP A 440 -7.92 -12.74 6.26
CA TRP A 440 -8.04 -14.12 6.69
C TRP A 440 -9.51 -14.51 6.75
N ILE A 441 -9.86 -15.64 6.12
CA ILE A 441 -11.21 -16.22 6.14
C ILE A 441 -11.20 -17.43 7.07
N ASN A 442 -12.09 -17.43 8.06
CA ASN A 442 -12.16 -18.51 9.03
C ASN A 442 -12.58 -19.85 8.38
N PRO A 443 -11.75 -20.90 8.45
CA PRO A 443 -12.05 -22.20 7.83
C PRO A 443 -13.20 -22.95 8.49
N LEU A 444 -13.64 -22.56 9.68
CA LEU A 444 -14.77 -23.16 10.40
C LEU A 444 -16.06 -22.34 10.29
N ASN A 445 -15.96 -21.10 9.80
CA ASN A 445 -17.10 -20.23 9.57
C ASN A 445 -16.72 -19.16 8.54
N ASN A 446 -17.00 -19.42 7.26
CA ASN A 446 -16.63 -18.50 6.19
C ASN A 446 -17.23 -17.10 6.30
N ASN A 447 -18.16 -16.82 7.21
CA ASN A 447 -18.68 -15.48 7.42
C ASN A 447 -17.82 -14.65 8.39
N HIS A 448 -16.91 -15.30 9.12
CA HIS A 448 -15.96 -14.65 10.03
C HIS A 448 -14.64 -14.33 9.31
N TRP A 449 -14.33 -13.04 9.17
CA TRP A 449 -13.06 -12.58 8.61
C TRP A 449 -12.33 -11.64 9.56
N VAL A 450 -11.00 -11.68 9.49
CA VAL A 450 -10.11 -10.67 10.06
C VAL A 450 -9.34 -10.06 8.89
N ALA A 451 -9.44 -8.75 8.69
CA ALA A 451 -8.92 -8.08 7.51
C ALA A 451 -8.22 -6.76 7.86
N GLY A 452 -7.15 -6.46 7.11
CA GLY A 452 -6.27 -5.32 7.32
C GLY A 452 -6.30 -4.33 6.16
N ASN A 453 -6.30 -3.04 6.49
CA ASN A 453 -6.21 -1.92 5.55
C ASN A 453 -5.33 -0.77 6.09
N ASP A 454 -5.23 0.34 5.35
CA ASP A 454 -4.46 1.54 5.75
C ASP A 454 -4.97 2.22 7.01
N GLY A 455 -6.20 1.92 7.41
CA GLY A 455 -6.80 2.38 8.64
C GLY A 455 -6.71 1.40 9.81
N GLY A 456 -6.10 0.22 9.67
CA GLY A 456 -5.90 -0.78 10.73
C GLY A 456 -6.61 -2.12 10.51
N CYS A 457 -6.86 -2.84 11.62
CA CYS A 457 -7.44 -4.19 11.62
C CYS A 457 -8.96 -4.14 11.83
N ASN A 458 -9.71 -4.94 11.07
CA ASN A 458 -11.17 -5.00 11.10
C ASN A 458 -11.63 -6.46 11.16
N VAL A 459 -12.75 -6.72 11.83
CA VAL A 459 -13.34 -8.06 12.03
C VAL A 459 -14.80 -8.03 11.63
N THR A 460 -15.27 -9.04 10.91
CA THR A 460 -16.70 -9.21 10.54
C THR A 460 -17.12 -10.64 10.78
N TYR A 461 -18.39 -10.87 11.12
CA TYR A 461 -18.99 -12.20 11.31
C TYR A 461 -20.13 -12.47 10.31
N ASP A 462 -20.31 -11.59 9.33
CA ASP A 462 -21.41 -11.58 8.37
C ASP A 462 -20.99 -11.17 6.96
N ASN A 463 -19.81 -11.62 6.51
CA ASN A 463 -19.29 -11.34 5.16
C ASN A 463 -19.09 -9.85 4.85
N GLY A 464 -18.72 -9.07 5.86
CA GLY A 464 -18.46 -7.64 5.72
C GLY A 464 -19.72 -6.80 5.58
N ASP A 465 -20.88 -7.31 5.98
CA ASP A 465 -22.09 -6.49 6.07
C ASP A 465 -21.99 -5.55 7.28
N HIS A 466 -21.35 -5.99 8.37
CA HIS A 466 -20.91 -5.18 9.51
C HIS A 466 -19.46 -5.45 9.89
N TRP A 467 -18.77 -4.39 10.33
CA TRP A 467 -17.36 -4.44 10.71
C TRP A 467 -17.13 -3.87 12.10
N PHE A 468 -16.40 -4.62 12.91
CA PHE A 468 -15.76 -4.17 14.14
C PHE A 468 -14.33 -3.72 13.85
N LYS A 469 -13.94 -2.53 14.32
CA LYS A 469 -12.59 -2.01 14.13
C LYS A 469 -11.72 -2.37 15.34
N ALA A 470 -10.84 -3.35 15.15
CA ALA A 470 -9.92 -3.87 16.16
C ALA A 470 -8.66 -2.98 16.29
N ASN A 471 -8.86 -1.70 16.55
CA ASN A 471 -7.78 -0.72 16.61
C ASN A 471 -7.59 -0.16 18.01
N THR A 472 -6.49 -0.58 18.62
CA THR A 472 -5.89 0.03 19.82
C THR A 472 -4.42 0.46 19.61
N PRO A 473 -3.63 -0.10 18.66
CA PRO A 473 -2.25 0.32 18.45
C PRO A 473 -2.12 1.74 17.89
N ALA A 474 -1.30 2.57 18.55
CA ALA A 474 -0.89 3.89 18.08
C ALA A 474 0.27 3.80 17.06
N VAL A 475 0.00 3.19 15.91
CA VAL A 475 0.95 2.92 14.82
C VAL A 475 0.72 3.82 13.60
N GLY A 476 0.10 4.99 13.81
CA GLY A 476 -0.17 5.96 12.75
C GLY A 476 1.11 6.46 12.05
N GLN A 477 1.04 6.57 10.73
CA GLN A 477 2.19 6.89 9.88
C GLN A 477 2.30 8.40 9.65
N PHE A 478 3.01 9.10 10.52
CA PHE A 478 3.26 10.52 10.37
C PHE A 478 4.31 10.81 9.29
N TYR A 479 3.97 11.65 8.31
CA TYR A 479 4.94 12.21 7.36
C TYR A 479 5.77 13.35 7.97
N ASN A 480 5.18 14.09 8.92
CA ASN A 480 5.83 15.22 9.59
C ASN A 480 5.11 15.59 10.88
N ILE A 481 5.85 16.17 11.82
CA ILE A 481 5.35 16.66 13.11
C ILE A 481 5.85 18.10 13.34
N THR A 482 4.99 18.96 13.89
CA THR A 482 5.35 20.27 14.44
C THR A 482 4.66 20.50 15.81
N VAL A 483 5.11 21.51 16.55
CA VAL A 483 4.57 21.87 17.87
C VAL A 483 4.31 23.37 17.99
N ASP A 484 3.39 23.75 18.86
CA ASP A 484 3.12 25.15 19.22
C ASP A 484 3.82 25.56 20.54
N ASN A 485 3.58 26.81 20.97
CA ASN A 485 4.10 27.35 22.23
C ASN A 485 3.05 27.35 23.37
N ALA A 486 1.94 26.61 23.23
CA ALA A 486 0.94 26.52 24.28
C ALA A 486 1.49 25.79 25.52
N LYS A 487 0.80 25.92 26.66
CA LYS A 487 1.14 25.19 27.88
C LYS A 487 -0.12 24.50 28.43
N PRO A 488 -0.22 23.15 28.35
CA PRO A 488 0.68 22.23 27.63
C PRO A 488 0.74 22.52 26.12
N TYR A 489 1.89 22.24 25.48
CA TYR A 489 2.03 22.44 24.03
C TYR A 489 1.21 21.41 23.27
N ASN A 490 0.78 21.76 22.06
CA ASN A 490 0.10 20.85 21.15
C ASN A 490 1.09 20.29 20.13
N VAL A 491 0.83 19.05 19.71
CA VAL A 491 1.54 18.35 18.65
C VAL A 491 0.62 18.25 17.44
N TYR A 492 1.12 18.64 16.28
CA TYR A 492 0.41 18.62 15.01
C TYR A 492 1.16 17.70 14.06
N GLY A 493 0.44 16.95 13.24
CA GLY A 493 1.09 16.13 12.24
C GLY A 493 0.15 15.66 11.16
N GLY A 494 0.74 15.43 9.99
CA GLY A 494 0.06 14.85 8.85
C GLY A 494 0.30 13.35 8.79
N LEU A 495 -0.78 12.57 8.70
CA LEU A 495 -0.79 11.12 8.63
C LEU A 495 -1.04 10.65 7.19
N GLN A 496 -0.40 9.55 6.81
CA GLN A 496 -0.73 8.83 5.58
C GLN A 496 -2.22 8.44 5.57
N ASP A 497 -2.93 8.79 4.48
CA ASP A 497 -4.36 8.58 4.17
C ASP A 497 -5.38 9.09 5.21
N ASN A 498 -4.91 9.52 6.38
CA ASN A 498 -5.73 9.85 7.54
C ASN A 498 -5.76 11.35 7.83
N GLY A 499 -5.16 12.18 6.98
CA GLY A 499 -5.21 13.64 7.05
C GLY A 499 -4.34 14.25 8.14
N VAL A 500 -4.62 15.51 8.47
CA VAL A 500 -3.85 16.27 9.48
C VAL A 500 -4.60 16.29 10.81
N TRP A 501 -3.88 16.05 11.90
CA TRP A 501 -4.41 16.00 13.26
C TRP A 501 -3.56 16.80 14.23
N TYR A 502 -4.17 17.21 15.34
CA TYR A 502 -3.44 17.77 16.48
C TYR A 502 -4.04 17.35 17.81
N GLY A 503 -3.19 17.28 18.84
CA GLY A 503 -3.57 16.93 20.21
C GLY A 503 -2.58 17.50 21.22
N SER A 504 -3.00 17.58 22.48
CA SER A 504 -2.15 18.11 23.55
C SER A 504 -1.03 17.13 23.90
N SER A 505 0.16 17.63 24.21
CA SER A 505 1.26 16.84 24.80
C SER A 505 0.90 16.22 26.16
N ALA A 506 -0.11 16.76 26.86
CA ALA A 506 -0.60 16.21 28.11
C ALA A 506 -1.56 15.00 27.93
N THR A 507 -1.98 14.71 26.70
CA THR A 507 -2.89 13.61 26.36
C THR A 507 -2.35 12.28 26.86
N LYS A 508 -3.16 11.49 27.56
CA LYS A 508 -2.83 10.12 27.96
C LYS A 508 -3.73 9.16 27.21
N ASP A 509 -3.13 8.12 26.62
CA ASP A 509 -3.87 6.98 26.10
C ASP A 509 -4.41 6.17 27.29
N THR A 510 -5.72 5.93 27.31
CA THR A 510 -6.43 5.29 28.43
C THR A 510 -7.58 4.48 27.88
N ASP A 511 -7.80 3.29 28.44
CA ASP A 511 -8.92 2.40 28.18
C ASP A 511 -10.18 2.77 28.99
N GLN A 512 -10.09 3.81 29.83
CA GLN A 512 -11.21 4.29 30.63
C GLN A 512 -12.31 4.88 29.74
N TRP A 513 -13.53 4.39 29.94
CA TRP A 513 -14.73 4.99 29.37
C TRP A 513 -14.87 6.44 29.83
N ASN A 514 -14.82 7.38 28.87
CA ASN A 514 -14.92 8.80 29.13
C ASN A 514 -16.12 9.37 28.36
N TYR A 515 -17.32 9.23 28.93
CA TYR A 515 -18.56 9.70 28.32
C TYR A 515 -18.58 11.22 28.09
N GLU A 516 -17.88 11.98 28.92
CA GLU A 516 -17.98 13.45 28.95
C GLU A 516 -16.98 14.16 28.03
N ASN A 517 -15.88 13.52 27.65
CA ASN A 517 -14.84 14.17 26.85
C ASN A 517 -14.68 13.53 25.47
N PRO A 518 -14.63 14.32 24.40
CA PRO A 518 -14.31 13.81 23.07
C PRO A 518 -12.88 13.28 23.04
N TYR A 519 -12.61 12.45 22.02
CA TYR A 519 -11.27 11.98 21.71
C TYR A 519 -10.26 13.16 21.68
N PRO A 520 -9.10 13.04 22.35
CA PRO A 520 -8.21 14.18 22.64
C PRO A 520 -7.50 14.76 21.40
N TRP A 521 -7.50 14.04 20.28
CA TRP A 521 -6.98 14.54 19.00
C TRP A 521 -8.10 15.02 18.09
N LYS A 522 -7.85 16.12 17.39
CA LYS A 522 -8.80 16.76 16.47
C LYS A 522 -8.27 16.75 15.05
N ARG A 523 -9.15 16.42 14.10
CA ARG A 523 -8.86 16.48 12.66
C ARG A 523 -8.89 17.92 12.14
N MET A 524 -7.90 18.29 11.36
CA MET A 524 -7.74 19.61 10.74
C MET A 524 -7.83 19.58 9.22
N GLY A 525 -7.42 18.47 8.59
CA GLY A 525 -7.42 18.29 7.13
C GLY A 525 -7.68 16.85 6.72
N GLY A 526 -7.88 16.63 5.41
CA GLY A 526 -8.07 15.31 4.80
C GLY A 526 -6.99 14.95 3.79
N GLY A 527 -7.22 13.88 3.02
CA GLY A 527 -6.21 13.28 2.13
C GLY A 527 -5.06 12.66 2.93
N ASP A 528 -3.91 12.48 2.28
CA ASP A 528 -2.65 12.32 3.02
C ASP A 528 -2.34 13.65 3.71
N GLY A 529 -2.23 13.63 5.03
CA GLY A 529 -1.76 14.79 5.76
C GLY A 529 -0.28 14.99 5.53
N MET A 530 0.13 16.13 4.97
CA MET A 530 1.53 16.46 4.75
C MET A 530 2.08 17.37 5.85
N GLN A 531 3.21 18.02 5.57
CA GLN A 531 3.85 18.94 6.50
C GLN A 531 2.91 20.04 6.99
N THR A 532 3.05 20.39 8.27
CA THR A 532 2.22 21.39 8.92
C THR A 532 3.09 22.50 9.52
N GLN A 533 2.53 23.70 9.63
CA GLN A 533 3.12 24.82 10.37
C GLN A 533 2.03 25.54 11.16
N ILE A 534 2.30 25.84 12.42
CA ILE A 534 1.42 26.62 13.30
C ILE A 534 2.07 27.99 13.52
N ASP A 535 1.28 29.06 13.41
CA ASP A 535 1.76 30.41 13.72
C ASP A 535 1.95 30.54 15.24
N LEU A 536 3.20 30.69 15.67
CA LEU A 536 3.55 30.75 17.09
C LEU A 536 3.16 32.06 17.77
N ARG A 537 2.74 33.09 17.00
CA ARG A 537 2.31 34.38 17.54
C ARG A 537 0.91 34.28 18.15
N ASP A 538 0.06 33.42 17.59
CA ASP A 538 -1.32 33.22 18.06
C ASP A 538 -1.62 31.79 18.53
N ASN A 539 -0.79 30.80 18.15
CA ASN A 539 -1.00 29.36 18.37
C ASN A 539 -2.37 28.85 17.88
N LYS A 540 -2.93 29.52 16.87
CA LYS A 540 -4.25 29.23 16.29
C LYS A 540 -4.21 29.06 14.79
N THR A 541 -3.41 29.85 14.08
CA THR A 541 -3.37 29.82 12.61
C THR A 541 -2.53 28.65 12.11
N LEU A 542 -3.19 27.57 11.69
CA LEU A 542 -2.57 26.36 11.16
C LEU A 542 -2.51 26.39 9.63
N TYR A 543 -1.36 25.99 9.11
CA TYR A 543 -1.15 25.64 7.72
C TYR A 543 -1.02 24.12 7.62
N SER A 544 -1.93 23.49 6.91
CA SER A 544 -1.98 22.04 6.71
C SER A 544 -1.86 21.69 5.24
N GLY A 545 -0.88 20.85 4.89
CA GLY A 545 -0.67 20.36 3.53
C GLY A 545 -1.39 19.05 3.25
N SER A 546 -1.65 18.80 1.97
CA SER A 546 -1.94 17.50 1.36
C SER A 546 -0.97 17.24 0.19
N GLN A 547 -1.14 16.13 -0.53
CA GLN A 547 -0.22 15.71 -1.60
C GLN A 547 0.06 16.84 -2.59
N PHE A 548 1.22 16.81 -3.24
CA PHE A 548 1.52 17.66 -4.41
C PHE A 548 1.34 19.18 -4.19
N GLY A 549 1.66 19.66 -2.98
CA GLY A 549 1.73 21.10 -2.71
C GLY A 549 0.39 21.80 -2.56
N PHE A 550 -0.69 21.05 -2.37
CA PHE A 550 -1.95 21.61 -1.92
C PHE A 550 -1.84 21.93 -0.41
N TYR A 551 -2.16 23.16 -0.04
CA TYR A 551 -2.15 23.62 1.34
C TYR A 551 -3.45 24.32 1.69
N SER A 552 -3.75 24.41 2.97
CA SER A 552 -4.83 25.23 3.50
C SER A 552 -4.38 25.98 4.74
N ARG A 553 -4.85 27.22 4.89
CA ARG A 553 -4.73 28.01 6.11
C ARG A 553 -6.06 28.02 6.84
N LYS A 554 -6.09 27.60 8.11
CA LYS A 554 -7.30 27.53 8.93
C LYS A 554 -6.96 27.73 10.41
N ASN A 555 -7.89 28.29 11.18
CA ASN A 555 -7.72 28.39 12.62
C ASN A 555 -8.11 27.07 13.31
N THR A 556 -7.41 26.73 14.40
CA THR A 556 -7.65 25.53 15.22
C THR A 556 -8.98 25.53 15.98
N ASP A 557 -9.61 26.70 16.12
CA ASP A 557 -10.96 26.89 16.68
C ASP A 557 -12.07 26.84 15.63
N GLY A 558 -11.74 26.66 14.35
CA GLY A 558 -12.69 26.51 13.24
C GLY A 558 -12.64 27.65 12.23
N GLY A 559 -13.78 27.92 11.58
CA GLY A 559 -13.91 28.97 10.57
C GLY A 559 -13.57 28.54 9.14
N LYS A 560 -13.80 29.47 8.19
CA LYS A 560 -13.55 29.25 6.75
C LYS A 560 -12.05 29.25 6.49
N GLY A 561 -11.55 28.15 5.95
CA GLY A 561 -10.15 28.04 5.51
C GLY A 561 -9.91 28.73 4.16
N ILE A 562 -8.65 29.03 3.88
CA ILE A 562 -8.20 29.49 2.56
C ILE A 562 -7.34 28.39 1.94
N SER A 563 -7.65 28.01 0.70
CA SER A 563 -6.81 27.11 -0.09
C SER A 563 -5.57 27.85 -0.60
N ILE A 564 -4.42 27.20 -0.54
CA ILE A 564 -3.13 27.71 -0.95
C ILE A 564 -2.51 26.65 -1.88
N HIS A 565 -2.43 26.97 -3.16
CA HIS A 565 -1.69 26.17 -4.13
C HIS A 565 -1.04 27.12 -5.12
N PRO A 566 0.26 27.41 -4.99
CA PRO A 566 0.93 28.33 -5.91
C PRO A 566 0.82 27.83 -7.35
N MET A 567 0.40 28.70 -8.27
CA MET A 567 0.32 28.36 -9.70
C MET A 567 1.32 29.19 -10.47
N HIS A 568 1.94 28.56 -11.48
CA HIS A 568 2.79 29.27 -12.44
C HIS A 568 1.93 30.16 -13.35
N ASN A 569 2.54 31.06 -14.13
CA ASN A 569 1.81 31.78 -15.17
C ASN A 569 1.55 30.85 -16.37
N LEU A 570 0.46 31.09 -17.12
CA LEU A 570 0.17 30.36 -18.36
C LEU A 570 1.38 30.44 -19.32
N GLY A 571 1.82 29.28 -19.81
CA GLY A 571 2.98 29.15 -20.70
C GLY A 571 4.35 29.18 -20.03
N ALA A 572 4.44 29.50 -18.74
CA ALA A 572 5.66 29.30 -17.96
C ALA A 572 5.82 27.81 -17.59
N GLU A 573 7.05 27.42 -17.20
CA GLU A 573 7.29 26.08 -16.69
C GLU A 573 6.46 25.81 -15.42
N ALA A 574 5.87 24.62 -15.35
CA ALA A 574 5.11 24.19 -14.18
C ALA A 574 6.00 24.07 -12.95
N PHE A 575 5.47 24.51 -11.79
CA PHE A 575 6.13 24.24 -10.52
C PHE A 575 6.20 22.73 -10.26
N ARG A 576 7.32 22.28 -9.71
CA ARG A 576 7.50 20.88 -9.34
C ARG A 576 7.02 20.68 -7.91
N TYR A 577 5.95 19.91 -7.78
CA TYR A 577 5.45 19.48 -6.48
C TYR A 577 5.83 18.03 -6.21
N ASN A 578 6.47 17.81 -5.07
CA ASN A 578 6.71 16.47 -4.56
C ASN A 578 5.46 15.96 -3.85
N TRP A 579 5.38 14.64 -3.66
CA TRP A 579 4.35 13.99 -2.85
C TRP A 579 4.18 14.71 -1.50
N GLN A 580 5.29 14.88 -0.78
CA GLN A 580 5.40 15.75 0.39
C GLN A 580 6.13 17.05 0.00
N THR A 581 5.38 18.12 -0.21
CA THR A 581 5.95 19.45 -0.48
C THR A 581 6.23 20.17 0.84
N PRO A 582 7.44 20.71 1.09
CA PRO A 582 7.73 21.40 2.34
C PRO A 582 7.07 22.78 2.42
N ILE A 583 6.82 23.25 3.64
CA ILE A 583 6.36 24.61 3.94
C ILE A 583 7.17 25.19 5.11
N LEU A 584 7.43 26.49 5.04
CA LEU A 584 8.06 27.25 6.12
C LEU A 584 7.37 28.60 6.25
N LEU A 585 6.94 28.96 7.46
CA LEU A 585 6.41 30.28 7.73
C LEU A 585 7.55 31.28 7.90
N SER A 586 7.43 32.45 7.27
CA SER A 586 8.27 33.59 7.58
C SER A 586 8.04 33.98 9.04
N ARG A 587 9.11 34.09 9.81
CA ARG A 587 9.07 34.40 11.24
C ARG A 587 9.35 35.87 11.50
#